data_AF-A0A1I2RAT2-F1
#
_entry.id   AF-A0A1I2RAT2-F1
#
_cell.length_a   1.000
_cell.length_b   1.000
_cell.length_c   1.000
_cell.angle_alpha   90.00
_cell.angle_beta   90.00
_cell.angle_gamma   90.00
#
_symmetry.space_group_name_H-M   'P 1'
#
loop_
_entity.id
_entity.type
_entity.pdbx_description
1 polymer ?
#
loop_
_entity_poly.entity_id
_entity_poly.type
_entity_poly.pdbx_seq_one_letter_code
_entity_poly.pdbx_strand_id
1 'polypeptide(L)'
;MRDDAYVKALPDNARLTLDNGQVVTGAEVKEAWAKADFVVNDTGTAYANGTTRGEANYNNGDPVVSMNIDNISTYNLSPGGVDYLPLHEVAHVTADQRSDYAALQGGEGGYTAAEAAAFEARASDIARAITEYSGGTTLADDGGRYSPGHPTFQEPEPPVPPGGEIP
;
A
#
# COMPACT_ATOMS: atom_id res chain seq x y z
N MET A 1 13.69 -7.80 -7.28
CA MET A 1 12.74 -6.68 -7.37
C MET A 1 13.30 -5.56 -6.49
N ARG A 2 12.92 -4.29 -6.71
CA ARG A 2 13.46 -3.15 -5.94
C ARG A 2 12.58 -2.74 -4.77
N ASP A 3 11.34 -3.20 -4.79
CA ASP A 3 10.37 -3.23 -3.69
C ASP A 3 10.98 -3.40 -2.27
N ASP A 4 11.78 -4.44 -2.01
CA ASP A 4 12.42 -4.66 -0.71
C ASP A 4 13.40 -3.53 -0.33
N ALA A 5 14.11 -2.95 -1.31
CA ALA A 5 14.99 -1.82 -1.08
C ALA A 5 14.22 -0.53 -0.78
N TYR A 6 13.07 -0.31 -1.44
CA TYR A 6 12.21 0.84 -1.18
C TYR A 6 11.61 0.79 0.23
N VAL A 7 11.09 -0.37 0.64
CA VAL A 7 10.54 -0.55 2.00
C VAL A 7 11.63 -0.35 3.07
N LYS A 8 12.83 -0.87 2.85
CA LYS A 8 13.95 -0.70 3.79
C LYS A 8 14.46 0.73 3.88
N ALA A 9 14.30 1.53 2.84
CA ALA A 9 14.74 2.93 2.81
C ALA A 9 13.87 3.87 3.63
N LEU A 10 12.60 3.52 3.90
CA LEU A 10 11.71 4.32 4.74
C LEU A 10 12.23 4.41 6.19
N PRO A 11 12.32 5.59 6.80
CA PRO A 11 12.52 5.71 8.25
C PRO A 11 11.31 5.14 9.00
N ASP A 12 11.55 4.49 10.15
CA ASP A 12 10.48 3.90 10.97
C ASP A 12 9.45 4.96 11.42
N ASN A 13 9.92 6.18 11.65
CA ASN A 13 9.12 7.32 12.09
C ASN A 13 8.50 8.12 10.93
N ALA A 14 8.76 7.78 9.66
CA ALA A 14 8.12 8.44 8.54
C ALA A 14 6.60 8.21 8.58
N ARG A 15 5.82 9.22 8.21
CA ARG A 15 4.35 9.21 8.31
C ARG A 15 3.73 9.58 6.98
N LEU A 16 2.69 8.85 6.61
CA LEU A 16 1.82 9.13 5.48
C LEU A 16 0.41 9.35 6.01
N THR A 17 -0.16 10.53 5.78
CA THR A 17 -1.56 10.81 6.11
C THR A 17 -2.44 10.55 4.89
N LEU A 18 -3.37 9.61 5.01
CA LEU A 18 -4.32 9.24 3.95
C LEU A 18 -5.48 10.24 3.85
N ASP A 19 -6.28 10.13 2.79
CA ASP A 19 -7.42 11.02 2.51
C ASP A 19 -8.53 10.95 3.59
N ASN A 20 -8.65 9.82 4.28
CA ASN A 20 -9.54 9.61 5.42
C ASN A 20 -8.96 10.09 6.77
N GLY A 21 -7.77 10.69 6.76
CA GLY A 21 -7.08 11.20 7.96
C GLY A 21 -6.33 10.15 8.78
N GLN A 22 -6.35 8.88 8.36
CA GLN A 22 -5.54 7.82 8.96
C GLN A 22 -4.05 8.03 8.67
N VAL A 23 -3.19 7.44 9.49
CA VAL A 23 -1.74 7.66 9.41
C VAL A 23 -1.00 6.34 9.40
N VAL A 24 -0.44 6.03 8.24
CA VAL A 24 0.44 4.88 8.05
C VAL A 24 1.88 5.29 8.36
N THR A 25 2.58 4.46 9.14
CA THR A 25 3.99 4.71 9.49
C THR A 25 4.97 3.85 8.68
N GLY A 26 6.22 4.32 8.54
CA GLY A 26 7.27 3.52 7.91
C GLY A 26 7.53 2.20 8.66
N ALA A 27 7.47 2.22 10.00
CA ALA A 27 7.58 1.01 10.82
C ALA A 27 6.49 -0.01 10.49
N GLU A 28 5.25 0.45 10.30
CA GLU A 28 4.11 -0.39 9.96
C GLU A 28 4.24 -1.00 8.56
N VAL A 29 4.66 -0.22 7.56
CA VAL A 29 4.95 -0.75 6.22
C VAL A 29 6.02 -1.83 6.28
N LYS A 30 7.11 -1.59 7.02
CA LYS A 30 8.19 -2.58 7.19
C LYS A 30 7.70 -3.84 7.90
N GLU A 31 6.89 -3.70 8.93
CA GLU A 31 6.33 -4.85 9.65
C GLU A 31 5.42 -5.67 8.74
N ALA A 32 4.52 -5.01 7.99
CA ALA A 32 3.63 -5.66 7.02
C ALA A 32 4.44 -6.41 5.95
N TRP A 33 5.46 -5.77 5.38
CA TRP A 33 6.35 -6.37 4.38
C TRP A 33 7.13 -7.56 4.94
N ALA A 34 7.71 -7.43 6.13
CA ALA A 34 8.54 -8.47 6.74
C ALA A 34 7.75 -9.73 7.11
N LYS A 35 6.44 -9.61 7.32
CA LYS A 35 5.55 -10.73 7.67
C LYS A 35 4.79 -11.28 6.46
N ALA A 36 4.80 -10.59 5.33
CA ALA A 36 4.09 -11.02 4.14
C ALA A 36 4.74 -12.26 3.51
N ASP A 37 3.97 -13.32 3.34
CA ASP A 37 4.31 -14.46 2.48
C ASP A 37 3.73 -14.23 1.08
N PHE A 38 4.60 -14.21 0.07
CA PHE A 38 4.21 -13.90 -1.31
C PHE A 38 4.04 -15.20 -2.11
N VAL A 39 2.82 -15.43 -2.55
CA VAL A 39 2.44 -16.60 -3.35
C VAL A 39 2.14 -16.17 -4.78
N VAL A 40 2.83 -16.78 -5.74
CA VAL A 40 2.55 -16.60 -7.17
C VAL A 40 1.78 -17.80 -7.68
N ASN A 41 0.57 -17.56 -8.18
CA ASN A 41 -0.32 -18.59 -8.69
C ASN A 41 -0.39 -18.60 -10.22
N ASP A 42 -0.89 -19.70 -10.77
CA ASP A 42 -1.12 -19.85 -12.20
C ASP A 42 -2.20 -18.88 -12.71
N THR A 43 -2.14 -18.59 -14.01
CA THR A 43 -3.09 -17.75 -14.72
C THR A 43 -4.53 -18.23 -14.51
N GLY A 44 -5.42 -17.29 -14.17
CA GLY A 44 -6.84 -17.55 -13.98
C GLY A 44 -7.23 -18.16 -12.64
N THR A 45 -6.30 -18.27 -11.68
CA THR A 45 -6.64 -18.64 -10.29
C THR A 45 -7.61 -17.60 -9.72
N ALA A 46 -8.75 -18.06 -9.20
CA ALA A 46 -9.77 -17.23 -8.58
C ALA A 46 -9.56 -17.15 -7.07
N TYR A 47 -9.65 -15.93 -6.53
CA TYR A 47 -9.44 -15.64 -5.11
C TYR A 47 -10.77 -15.51 -4.35
N ALA A 48 -10.71 -15.54 -3.01
CA ALA A 48 -11.92 -15.45 -2.18
C ALA A 48 -12.58 -14.07 -2.27
N ASN A 49 -11.82 -13.03 -2.61
CA ASN A 49 -12.33 -11.71 -2.97
C ASN A 49 -13.11 -11.66 -4.32
N GLY A 50 -13.24 -12.78 -5.03
CA GLY A 50 -13.99 -12.89 -6.28
C GLY A 50 -13.24 -12.37 -7.51
N THR A 51 -11.96 -12.02 -7.37
CA THR A 51 -11.12 -11.53 -8.48
C THR A 51 -10.13 -12.60 -8.95
N THR A 52 -9.50 -12.35 -10.09
CA THR A 52 -8.32 -13.07 -10.58
C THR A 52 -7.09 -12.17 -10.60
N ARG A 53 -7.12 -11.04 -9.88
CA ARG A 53 -6.08 -10.01 -9.91
C ARG A 53 -5.02 -10.23 -8.84
N GLY A 54 -5.46 -10.50 -7.63
CA GLY A 54 -4.64 -10.79 -6.47
C GLY A 54 -5.52 -10.82 -5.23
N GLU A 55 -4.93 -11.22 -4.10
CA GLU A 55 -5.56 -11.17 -2.80
C GLU A 55 -4.49 -10.96 -1.74
N ALA A 56 -4.71 -9.96 -0.88
CA ALA A 56 -3.95 -9.78 0.34
C ALA A 56 -4.83 -10.21 1.53
N ASN A 57 -4.42 -11.27 2.23
CA ASN A 57 -5.12 -11.78 3.40
C ASN A 57 -4.25 -11.60 4.63
N TYR A 58 -4.71 -10.89 5.66
CA TYR A 58 -3.94 -10.66 6.88
C TYR A 58 -3.63 -11.93 7.69
N ASN A 59 -4.45 -12.98 7.54
CA ASN A 59 -4.23 -14.31 8.11
C ASN A 59 -3.70 -14.28 9.56
N ASN A 60 -4.46 -13.60 10.44
CA ASN A 60 -4.20 -13.50 11.89
C ASN A 60 -2.80 -12.98 12.29
N GLY A 61 -2.16 -12.15 11.47
CA GLY A 61 -0.85 -11.58 11.76
C GLY A 61 0.29 -12.12 10.88
N ASP A 62 0.01 -13.14 10.07
CA ASP A 62 0.93 -13.73 9.11
C ASP A 62 0.37 -13.52 7.68
N PRO A 63 0.42 -12.28 7.14
CA PRO A 63 -0.24 -11.94 5.89
C PRO A 63 0.23 -12.79 4.73
N VAL A 64 -0.70 -13.24 3.90
CA VAL A 64 -0.42 -13.91 2.63
C VAL A 64 -0.86 -12.98 1.50
N VAL A 65 0.09 -12.63 0.64
CA VAL A 65 -0.13 -11.84 -0.57
C VAL A 65 -0.06 -12.78 -1.77
N SER A 66 -1.18 -13.00 -2.42
CA SER A 66 -1.30 -13.88 -3.58
C SER A 66 -1.53 -13.10 -4.87
N MET A 67 -0.79 -13.42 -5.92
CA MET A 67 -0.92 -12.78 -7.23
C MET A 67 -0.85 -13.81 -8.36
N ASN A 68 -1.63 -13.63 -9.42
CA ASN A 68 -1.49 -14.48 -10.60
C ASN A 68 -0.32 -14.02 -11.49
N ILE A 69 0.38 -14.96 -12.10
CA ILE A 69 1.55 -14.72 -12.95
C ILE A 69 1.24 -13.84 -14.18
N ASP A 70 0.02 -13.86 -14.70
CA ASP A 70 -0.42 -13.01 -15.81
C ASP A 70 -0.59 -11.54 -15.38
N ASN A 71 -0.98 -11.26 -14.13
CA ASN A 71 -0.97 -9.89 -13.63
C ASN A 71 0.46 -9.37 -13.49
N ILE A 72 1.36 -10.15 -12.89
CA ILE A 72 2.77 -9.78 -12.79
C ILE A 72 3.35 -9.49 -14.19
N SER A 73 3.06 -10.37 -15.16
CA SER A 73 3.51 -10.20 -16.55
C SER A 73 2.93 -8.93 -17.20
N THR A 74 1.67 -8.60 -16.91
CA THR A 74 1.00 -7.39 -17.42
C THR A 74 1.63 -6.13 -16.83
N TYR A 75 1.83 -6.09 -15.50
CA TYR A 75 2.45 -4.95 -14.82
C TYR A 75 3.93 -4.77 -15.20
N ASN A 76 4.62 -5.85 -15.59
CA ASN A 76 5.99 -5.77 -16.10
C ASN A 76 6.12 -5.00 -17.43
N LEU A 77 5.02 -4.78 -18.16
CA LEU A 77 5.03 -3.99 -19.39
C LEU A 77 4.97 -2.49 -19.12
N SER A 78 4.66 -2.09 -17.88
CA SER A 78 4.52 -0.69 -17.47
C SER A 78 5.71 -0.23 -16.63
N PRO A 79 6.27 0.97 -16.88
CA PRO A 79 7.29 1.55 -15.99
C PRO A 79 6.79 1.60 -14.54
N GLY A 80 7.60 1.09 -13.60
CA GLY A 80 7.24 1.02 -12.18
C GLY A 80 6.22 -0.07 -11.80
N GLY A 81 5.65 -0.79 -12.76
CA GLY A 81 4.55 -1.73 -12.49
C GLY A 81 4.95 -2.96 -11.66
N VAL A 82 6.14 -3.53 -11.90
CA VAL A 82 6.62 -4.70 -11.14
C VAL A 82 6.88 -4.37 -9.68
N ASP A 83 7.33 -3.16 -9.38
CA ASP A 83 7.55 -2.73 -7.99
C ASP A 83 6.21 -2.30 -7.35
N TYR A 84 5.30 -1.68 -8.11
CA TYR A 84 3.99 -1.25 -7.63
C TYR A 84 3.14 -2.41 -7.12
N LEU A 85 3.02 -3.50 -7.88
CA LEU A 85 2.09 -4.58 -7.57
C LEU A 85 2.30 -5.20 -6.17
N PRO A 86 3.50 -5.67 -5.78
CA PRO A 86 3.70 -6.22 -4.43
C PRO A 86 3.54 -5.16 -3.34
N LEU A 87 3.92 -3.91 -3.60
CA LEU A 87 3.72 -2.81 -2.63
C LEU A 87 2.24 -2.50 -2.40
N HIS A 88 1.43 -2.56 -3.46
CA HIS A 88 -0.03 -2.36 -3.40
C HIS A 88 -0.70 -3.43 -2.55
N GLU A 89 -0.36 -4.69 -2.78
CA GLU A 89 -0.94 -5.79 -2.00
C GLU A 89 -0.47 -5.76 -0.53
N VAL A 90 0.76 -5.35 -0.25
CA VAL A 90 1.21 -5.14 1.14
C VAL A 90 0.51 -3.96 1.80
N ALA A 91 0.16 -2.92 1.04
CA ALA A 91 -0.59 -1.79 1.58
C ALA A 91 -1.95 -2.22 2.16
N HIS A 92 -2.63 -3.18 1.54
CA HIS A 92 -3.90 -3.75 2.02
C HIS A 92 -3.81 -4.41 3.40
N VAL A 93 -2.62 -4.83 3.84
CA VAL A 93 -2.42 -5.48 5.16
C VAL A 93 -1.84 -4.55 6.23
N THR A 94 -1.66 -3.25 5.92
CA THR A 94 -1.38 -2.23 6.94
C THR A 94 -2.54 -2.11 7.93
N ALA A 95 -2.27 -1.77 9.18
CA ALA A 95 -3.24 -1.73 10.27
C ALA A 95 -4.46 -0.85 9.95
N ASP A 96 -4.23 0.26 9.26
CA ASP A 96 -5.28 1.18 8.82
C ASP A 96 -6.21 0.53 7.78
N GLN A 97 -5.65 -0.06 6.71
CA GLN A 97 -6.44 -0.79 5.71
C GLN A 97 -7.14 -2.02 6.32
N ARG A 98 -6.52 -2.69 7.30
CA ARG A 98 -7.18 -3.78 8.06
C ARG A 98 -8.35 -3.30 8.90
N SER A 99 -8.21 -2.14 9.56
CA SER A 99 -9.28 -1.56 10.37
C SER A 99 -10.47 -1.17 9.49
N ASP A 100 -10.21 -0.56 8.34
CA ASP A 100 -11.23 -0.24 7.34
C ASP A 100 -11.92 -1.53 6.87
N TYR A 101 -11.16 -2.57 6.50
CA TYR A 101 -11.71 -3.86 6.07
C TYR A 101 -12.56 -4.56 7.15
N ALA A 102 -12.11 -4.56 8.41
CA ALA A 102 -12.79 -5.20 9.53
C ALA A 102 -14.05 -4.46 9.97
N ALA A 103 -14.03 -3.12 9.98
CA ALA A 103 -15.22 -2.31 10.27
C ALA A 103 -16.33 -2.51 9.23
N LEU A 104 -15.95 -2.83 7.98
CA LEU A 104 -16.87 -2.98 6.86
C LEU A 104 -17.41 -4.41 6.69
N GLN A 105 -16.61 -5.45 7.00
CA GLN A 105 -17.15 -6.83 7.09
C GLN A 105 -18.11 -7.04 8.26
N GLY A 106 -17.98 -6.24 9.33
CA GLY A 106 -18.88 -6.27 10.48
C GLY A 106 -20.22 -5.53 10.28
N GLY A 107 -20.39 -4.81 9.16
CA GLY A 107 -21.60 -4.07 8.82
C GLY A 107 -22.56 -4.86 7.93
N GLU A 108 -23.87 -4.72 8.14
CA GLU A 108 -24.88 -5.27 7.23
C GLU A 108 -24.81 -4.53 5.88
N GLY A 109 -24.20 -5.13 4.85
CA GLY A 109 -24.27 -4.60 3.49
C GLY A 109 -23.10 -4.90 2.56
N GLY A 110 -21.92 -5.24 3.09
CA GLY A 110 -20.70 -5.36 2.29
C GLY A 110 -20.24 -4.02 1.67
N TYR A 111 -19.22 -4.06 0.82
CA TYR A 111 -18.68 -2.87 0.15
C TYR A 111 -19.66 -2.28 -0.87
N THR A 112 -19.92 -0.97 -0.81
CA THR A 112 -20.39 -0.26 -2.01
C THR A 112 -19.24 -0.15 -3.02
N ALA A 113 -19.57 0.01 -4.31
CA ALA A 113 -18.55 0.20 -5.35
C ALA A 113 -17.65 1.42 -5.10
N ALA A 114 -18.19 2.48 -4.48
CA ALA A 114 -17.42 3.68 -4.15
C ALA A 114 -16.44 3.43 -3.00
N GLU A 115 -16.84 2.68 -1.97
CA GLU A 115 -15.96 2.31 -0.86
C GLU A 115 -14.85 1.35 -1.31
N ALA A 116 -15.17 0.37 -2.16
CA ALA A 116 -14.17 -0.52 -2.74
C ALA A 116 -13.14 0.27 -3.58
N ALA A 117 -13.60 1.24 -4.37
CA ALA A 117 -12.71 2.11 -5.14
C ALA A 117 -11.81 2.98 -4.24
N ALA A 118 -12.36 3.56 -3.17
CA ALA A 118 -11.57 4.35 -2.22
C ALA A 118 -10.52 3.50 -1.47
N PHE A 119 -10.87 2.26 -1.12
CA PHE A 119 -9.97 1.31 -0.49
C PHE A 119 -8.77 0.97 -1.39
N GLU A 120 -9.02 0.59 -2.64
CA GLU A 120 -7.95 0.34 -3.63
C GLU A 120 -7.11 1.60 -3.94
N ALA A 121 -7.72 2.78 -3.93
CA ALA A 121 -7.00 4.04 -4.12
C ALA A 121 -6.03 4.34 -2.97
N ARG A 122 -6.42 4.07 -1.72
CA ARG A 122 -5.53 4.22 -0.55
C ARG A 122 -4.36 3.25 -0.59
N ALA A 123 -4.62 1.98 -0.93
CA ALA A 123 -3.54 1.01 -1.13
C ALA A 123 -2.56 1.46 -2.23
N SER A 124 -3.10 2.00 -3.32
CA SER A 124 -2.30 2.56 -4.41
C SER A 124 -1.49 3.79 -3.96
N ASP A 125 -2.07 4.68 -3.16
CA ASP A 125 -1.38 5.85 -2.60
C ASP A 125 -0.22 5.44 -1.69
N ILE A 126 -0.41 4.43 -0.83
CA ILE A 126 0.67 3.88 0.01
C ILE A 126 1.80 3.33 -0.87
N ALA A 127 1.49 2.46 -1.84
CA ALA A 127 2.48 1.86 -2.74
C ALA A 127 3.28 2.92 -3.52
N ARG A 128 2.57 3.95 -4.00
CA ARG A 128 3.18 5.10 -4.66
C ARG A 128 4.07 5.89 -3.70
N ALA A 129 3.60 6.21 -2.50
CA ALA A 129 4.36 6.96 -1.52
C ALA A 129 5.66 6.25 -1.11
N ILE A 130 5.65 4.92 -0.95
CA ILE A 130 6.86 4.11 -0.69
C ILE A 130 7.88 4.28 -1.83
N THR A 131 7.39 4.19 -3.07
CA THR A 131 8.22 4.28 -4.28
C THR A 131 8.80 5.69 -4.45
N GLU A 132 7.98 6.73 -4.30
CA GLU A 132 8.40 8.13 -4.44
C GLU A 132 9.42 8.53 -3.38
N TYR A 133 9.18 8.16 -2.12
CA TYR A 133 10.11 8.45 -1.03
C TYR A 133 11.51 7.88 -1.32
N SER A 134 11.57 6.73 -1.97
CA SER A 134 12.82 6.04 -2.32
C SER A 134 13.45 6.52 -3.63
N GLY A 135 12.87 7.53 -4.30
CA GLY A 135 13.32 8.01 -5.62
C GLY A 135 13.09 7.00 -6.75
N GLY A 136 12.16 6.06 -6.56
CA GLY A 136 11.81 5.04 -7.55
C GLY A 136 10.92 5.58 -8.68
N THR A 137 10.70 4.75 -9.69
CA THR A 137 9.75 5.04 -10.77
C THR A 137 8.35 4.61 -10.35
N THR A 138 7.43 5.56 -10.23
CA THR A 138 6.03 5.29 -9.95
C THR A 138 5.30 4.80 -11.20
N LEU A 139 4.33 3.92 -10.99
CA LEU A 139 3.42 3.52 -12.05
C LEU A 139 2.51 4.72 -12.41
N ALA A 140 2.32 4.97 -13.72
CA ALA A 140 1.54 6.12 -14.19
C ALA A 140 0.05 5.99 -13.85
N ASP A 141 -0.59 7.07 -13.40
CA ASP A 141 -2.04 7.14 -13.18
C ASP A 141 -2.79 7.06 -14.52
N ASP A 142 -3.70 6.10 -14.66
CA ASP A 142 -4.54 5.88 -15.83
C ASP A 142 -5.96 6.48 -15.68
N GLY A 143 -6.14 7.41 -14.75
CA GLY A 143 -7.35 8.22 -14.63
C GLY A 143 -8.23 7.87 -13.44
N GLY A 144 -7.63 7.42 -12.34
CA GLY A 144 -8.35 7.11 -11.10
C GLY A 144 -7.69 6.08 -10.19
N ARG A 145 -6.40 5.78 -10.38
CA ARG A 145 -5.70 4.80 -9.55
C ARG A 145 -5.36 5.37 -8.17
N TYR A 146 -5.01 6.65 -8.12
CA TYR A 146 -4.57 7.32 -6.90
C TYR A 146 -5.65 8.27 -6.39
N SER A 147 -5.63 8.57 -5.10
CA SER A 147 -6.47 9.65 -4.58
C SER A 147 -5.96 10.99 -5.09
N PRO A 148 -6.83 12.00 -5.30
CA PRO A 148 -6.44 13.31 -5.86
C PRO A 148 -5.35 14.05 -5.07
N GLY A 149 -5.23 13.76 -3.77
CA GLY A 149 -4.29 14.43 -2.86
C GLY A 149 -2.87 13.90 -2.94
N HIS A 150 -2.66 12.72 -3.53
CA HIS A 150 -1.33 12.17 -3.79
C HIS A 150 -0.38 12.24 -2.58
N PRO A 151 -0.77 11.65 -1.43
CA PRO A 151 -0.04 11.81 -0.19
C PRO A 151 1.34 11.15 -0.29
N THR A 152 2.31 11.69 0.45
CA THR A 152 3.70 11.20 0.49
C THR A 152 4.16 10.99 1.92
N PHE A 153 5.15 10.10 2.11
CA PHE A 153 5.78 9.94 3.41
C PHE A 153 6.59 11.18 3.78
N GLN A 154 6.40 11.67 4.99
CA GLN A 154 7.15 12.76 5.56
C GLN A 154 7.86 12.30 6.84
N GLU A 155 9.11 12.70 7.01
CA GLU A 155 9.77 12.59 8.30
C GLU A 155 9.18 13.61 9.28
N PRO A 156 9.00 13.25 10.56
CA PRO A 156 8.56 14.22 11.55
C PRO A 156 9.59 15.35 11.62
N GLU A 157 9.11 16.59 11.66
CA GLU A 157 10.00 17.74 11.81
C GLU A 157 10.87 17.55 13.06
N PRO A 158 12.18 17.83 12.98
CA PRO A 158 13.00 17.84 14.17
C PRO A 158 12.40 18.82 15.17
N PRO A 159 12.43 18.53 16.48
CA PRO A 159 11.89 19.44 17.47
C PRO A 159 12.56 20.81 17.29
N VAL A 160 11.76 21.85 17.06
CA VAL A 160 12.25 23.23 17.07
C VAL A 160 12.86 23.47 18.45
N PRO A 161 14.18 23.71 18.57
CA PRO A 161 14.77 23.99 19.87
C PRO A 161 14.09 25.23 20.45
N PRO A 162 13.68 25.20 21.74
CA PRO A 162 13.08 26.36 22.37
C PRO A 162 14.13 27.47 22.43
N GLY A 163 13.98 28.52 21.62
CA GLY A 163 14.82 29.72 21.68
C GLY A 163 15.65 30.05 20.44
N GLY A 164 15.18 29.74 19.24
CA GLY A 164 15.78 30.29 18.01
C GLY A 164 15.63 31.82 17.94
N GLU A 165 16.59 32.56 18.49
CA GLU A 165 16.80 33.97 18.17
C GLU A 165 17.19 34.08 16.69
N ILE A 166 16.43 34.89 15.95
CA ILE A 166 16.74 35.32 14.59
C ILE A 166 17.85 36.39 14.71
N PRO A 167 18.97 36.30 13.94
CA PRO A 167 19.97 37.37 13.89
C PRO A 167 19.42 38.67 13.28
#